data_AF-A0A160TD04-F1
#
_entry.id   AF-A0A160TD04-F1
#
_cell.length_a   1.000
_cell.length_b   1.000
_cell.length_c   1.000
_cell.angle_alpha   90.00
_cell.angle_beta   90.00
_cell.angle_gamma   90.00
#
_symmetry.space_group_name_H-M   'P 1'
#
loop_
_entity.id
_entity.type
_entity.pdbx_description
1 polymer ?
#
loop_
_entity_poly.entity_id
_entity_poly.type
_entity_poly.pdbx_seq_one_letter_code
_entity_poly.pdbx_strand_id
1 'polypeptide(L)' 'MLNSNFGKSGGFTMPNKPITSEFLAAQAAGSCRIEGLKVSAEEERLMSDIIAGRVDAEAEIEKIVQACKATNKNAT' A
#
# COMPACT_ATOMS: atom_id res chain seq x y z
N MET A 1 17.77 -2.90 -32.02
CA MET A 1 18.11 -3.91 -30.99
C MET A 1 18.66 -3.17 -29.78
N LEU A 2 17.90 -3.05 -28.70
CA LEU A 2 18.37 -2.42 -27.47
C LEU A 2 18.54 -3.51 -26.41
N ASN A 3 19.80 -3.75 -26.07
CA ASN A 3 20.24 -4.63 -25.00
C ASN A 3 20.30 -3.80 -23.71
N SER A 4 19.55 -4.18 -22.69
CA SER A 4 19.61 -3.55 -21.37
C SER A 4 19.94 -4.61 -20.33
N ASN A 5 21.25 -4.77 -20.09
CA ASN A 5 21.80 -5.41 -18.90
C ASN A 5 21.37 -4.60 -17.67
N PHE A 6 20.27 -5.00 -17.03
CA PHE A 6 19.96 -4.56 -15.67
C PHE A 6 20.91 -5.26 -14.71
N GLY A 7 21.83 -4.46 -14.16
CA GLY A 7 22.86 -4.89 -13.23
C GLY A 7 22.30 -5.49 -11.95
N LYS A 8 23.07 -6.46 -11.45
CA LYS A 8 23.03 -7.08 -10.11
C LYS A 8 22.58 -6.11 -8.99
N SER A 9 21.36 -6.32 -8.53
CA SER A 9 21.04 -6.39 -7.10
C SER A 9 20.23 -7.67 -6.93
N GLY A 10 20.20 -8.29 -5.75
CA GLY A 10 19.38 -9.48 -5.48
C GLY A 10 17.87 -9.18 -5.50
N GLY A 11 17.42 -8.44 -6.51
CA GLY A 11 16.06 -8.03 -6.72
C GLY A 11 15.24 -9.23 -7.11
N PHE A 12 14.17 -9.44 -6.34
CA PHE A 12 13.05 -10.28 -6.71
C PHE A 12 12.62 -9.93 -8.15
N THR A 13 13.02 -10.75 -9.12
CA THR A 13 12.67 -10.58 -10.52
C THR A 13 11.29 -11.20 -10.71
N MET A 14 10.24 -10.37 -10.73
CA MET A 14 8.95 -10.85 -11.21
C MET A 14 9.00 -11.05 -12.73
N PRO A 15 8.68 -12.24 -13.24
CA PRO A 15 8.70 -12.50 -14.66
C PRO A 15 7.59 -11.71 -15.35
N ASN A 16 7.95 -10.62 -16.03
CA ASN A 16 7.22 -9.93 -17.12
C ASN A 16 5.69 -9.73 -16.95
N LYS A 17 5.18 -9.66 -15.72
CA LYS A 17 3.78 -9.32 -15.45
C LYS A 17 3.67 -7.80 -15.29
N PRO A 18 2.63 -7.17 -15.85
CA PRO A 18 2.36 -5.77 -15.60
C PRO A 18 2.20 -5.56 -14.10
N ILE A 19 2.90 -4.56 -13.55
CA ILE A 19 2.75 -4.13 -12.17
C ILE A 19 1.39 -3.44 -12.07
N THR A 20 0.43 -4.09 -11.41
CA THR A 20 -0.91 -3.53 -11.19
C THR A 20 -1.02 -2.92 -9.79
N SER A 21 -2.01 -2.05 -9.59
CA SER A 21 -2.34 -1.48 -8.28
C SER A 21 -2.68 -2.56 -7.25
N GLU A 22 -3.32 -3.64 -7.68
CA GLU A 22 -3.67 -4.78 -6.82
C GLU A 22 -2.41 -5.53 -6.37
N PHE A 23 -1.44 -5.70 -7.29
CA PHE A 23 -0.16 -6.33 -6.95
C PHE A 23 0.63 -5.51 -5.92
N LEU A 24 0.72 -4.19 -6.11
CA LEU A 24 1.42 -3.31 -5.19
C LEU A 24 0.72 -3.24 -3.82
N ALA A 25 -0.62 -3.21 -3.79
CA ALA A 25 -1.39 -3.27 -2.56
C ALA A 25 -1.18 -4.58 -1.80
N ALA A 26 -1.18 -5.71 -2.50
CA ALA A 26 -0.90 -7.03 -1.90
C ALA A 26 0.52 -7.10 -1.32
N GLN A 27 1.51 -6.47 -1.98
CA GLN A 27 2.88 -6.38 -1.46
C GLN A 27 2.96 -5.49 -0.21
N ALA A 28 2.29 -4.33 -0.22
CA ALA A 28 2.21 -3.46 0.95
C ALA A 28 1.55 -4.18 2.14
N ALA A 29 0.41 -4.84 1.91
CA ALA A 29 -0.26 -5.67 2.92
C ALA A 29 0.61 -6.83 3.40
N GLY A 30 1.38 -7.45 2.49
CA GLY A 30 2.36 -8.48 2.80
C GLY A 30 3.44 -7.99 3.76
N SER A 31 4.01 -6.80 3.52
CA SER A 31 4.98 -6.17 4.42
C SER A 31 4.41 -5.94 5.82
N CYS A 32 3.18 -5.42 5.93
CA CYS A 32 2.52 -5.25 7.22
C CYS A 32 2.35 -6.58 7.97
N ARG A 33 2.00 -7.67 7.27
CA ARG A 33 1.87 -9.01 7.87
C ARG A 33 3.20 -9.56 8.37
N ILE A 34 4.31 -9.28 7.69
CA ILE A 34 5.66 -9.65 8.16
C ILE A 34 5.98 -8.97 9.49
N GLU A 35 5.52 -7.73 9.68
CA GLU A 35 5.63 -6.98 10.94
C GLU A 35 4.60 -7.43 12.00
N GLY A 36 3.78 -8.43 11.71
CA GLY A 36 2.75 -8.95 12.61
C GLY A 36 1.47 -8.13 12.65
N LEU A 37 1.33 -7.13 11.77
CA LEU A 37 0.12 -6.32 11.66
C LEU A 37 -0.96 -7.08 10.88
N LYS A 38 -2.20 -7.00 11.37
CA LYS A 38 -3.36 -7.49 10.63
C LYS A 38 -3.79 -6.41 9.65
N VAL A 39 -3.92 -6.79 8.38
CA VAL A 39 -4.49 -5.95 7.32
C VAL A 39 -5.81 -6.59 6.90
N SER A 40 -6.89 -5.84 7.05
CA SER A 40 -8.23 -6.22 6.60
C SER A 40 -8.38 -6.11 5.09
N ALA A 41 -9.41 -6.75 4.54
CA ALA A 41 -9.71 -6.65 3.12
C ALA A 41 -10.08 -5.21 2.70
N GLU A 42 -10.68 -4.43 3.60
CA GLU A 42 -11.01 -3.03 3.34
C GLU A 42 -9.74 -2.16 3.28
N GLU A 43 -8.79 -2.36 4.18
CA GLU A 43 -7.50 -1.65 4.16
C GLU A 43 -6.67 -2.02 2.92
N GLU A 44 -6.62 -3.30 2.54
CA GLU A 44 -5.92 -3.73 1.32
C GLU A 44 -6.56 -3.13 0.06
N ARG A 45 -7.89 -3.03 0.02
CA ARG A 45 -8.61 -2.35 -1.06
C ARG A 45 -8.33 -0.86 -1.08
N LEU A 46 -8.34 -0.19 0.07
CA LEU A 46 -8.02 1.24 0.18
C LEU A 46 -6.59 1.53 -0.29
N MET A 47 -5.61 0.70 0.08
CA MET A 47 -4.25 0.78 -0.44
C MET A 47 -4.22 0.68 -1.97
N SER A 48 -4.99 -0.26 -2.55
CA SER A 48 -5.08 -0.41 -4.00
C SER A 48 -5.69 0.82 -4.68
N ASP A 49 -6.74 1.39 -4.11
CA ASP A 49 -7.41 2.58 -4.65
C ASP A 49 -6.53 3.84 -4.54
N ILE A 50 -5.74 3.98 -3.46
CA ILE A 50 -4.73 5.04 -3.32
C ILE A 50 -3.63 4.88 -4.38
N ILE A 51 -3.08 3.68 -4.55
CA ILE A 51 -2.02 3.40 -5.53
C ILE A 51 -2.53 3.62 -6.96
N ALA A 52 -3.80 3.30 -7.22
CA ALA A 52 -4.45 3.55 -8.50
C ALA A 52 -4.83 5.03 -8.72
N GLY A 53 -4.63 5.90 -7.72
CA GLY A 53 -5.00 7.33 -7.78
C GLY A 53 -6.52 7.58 -7.76
N ARG A 54 -7.32 6.58 -7.36
CA ARG A 54 -8.79 6.73 -7.21
C ARG A 54 -9.17 7.39 -5.89
N VAL A 55 -8.27 7.33 -4.91
CA VAL A 55 -8.39 7.99 -3.61
C VAL A 55 -7.19 8.91 -3.42
N ASP A 56 -7.45 10.13 -3.00
CA ASP A 56 -6.42 11.08 -2.59
C ASP A 56 -5.85 10.69 -1.23
N ALA A 57 -4.56 10.39 -1.19
CA ALA A 57 -3.86 9.98 0.01
C ALA A 57 -3.85 11.08 1.09
N GLU A 58 -3.73 12.36 0.69
CA GLU A 58 -3.67 13.47 1.65
C GLU A 58 -5.01 13.64 2.37
N ALA A 59 -6.10 13.60 1.60
CA ALA A 59 -7.45 13.65 2.14
C ALA A 59 -7.74 12.45 3.06
N GLU A 60 -7.24 11.26 2.73
CA GLU A 60 -7.44 10.07 3.55
C GLU A 60 -6.66 10.15 4.87
N ILE A 61 -5.42 10.65 4.85
CA ILE A 61 -4.64 10.93 6.07
C ILE A 61 -5.39 11.92 6.97
N GLU A 62 -5.97 12.97 6.40
CA GLU A 62 -6.74 13.94 7.17
C GLU A 62 -7.93 13.29 7.89
N LYS A 63 -8.69 12.42 7.20
CA LYS A 63 -9.80 11.68 7.82
C LYS A 63 -9.34 10.83 9.00
N ILE A 64 -8.23 10.08 8.84
CA ILE A 64 -7.67 9.24 9.90
C ILE A 64 -7.28 10.12 11.10
N VAL A 65 -6.61 11.26 10.87
CA VAL A 65 -6.25 12.20 11.94
C VAL A 65 -7.48 12.73 12.68
N GLN A 66 -8.55 13.09 11.97
CA GLN A 66 -9.79 13.55 12.60
C GLN A 66 -10.48 12.43 13.40
N ALA A 67 -10.50 11.20 12.88
CA ALA A 67 -11.04 10.05 13.59
C ALA A 67 -10.29 9.81 14.91
N CYS A 68 -8.96 9.82 14.89
CA CYS A 68 -8.12 9.68 16.09
C CYS A 68 -8.36 10.82 17.11
N LYS A 69 -8.56 12.05 16.64
CA LYS A 69 -8.89 13.18 17.52
C LYS A 69 -10.26 13.01 18.18
N ALA A 70 -11.24 12.46 17.45
CA ALA A 70 -12.59 12.23 17.97
C ALA A 70 -12.62 11.12 19.02
N THR A 71 -11.92 9.99 18.79
CA THR A 71 -11.81 8.90 19.78
C THR A 71 -11.09 9.34 21.05
N ASN A 72 -10.02 10.12 20.94
CA ASN A 72 -9.32 10.64 22.13
C ASN A 72 -10.19 11.58 22.97
N LYS A 73 -11.06 12.39 22.35
CA LYS A 73 -11.96 13.28 23.10
C LYS A 73 -13.06 12.54 23.86
N ASN A 74 -13.46 11.37 23.40
CA ASN A 74 -14.49 10.56 24.04
C ASN A 74 -13.94 9.62 25.13
N ALA A 75 -12.62 9.55 25.31
CA ALA A 75 -11.96 8.71 26.30
C ALA A 75 -11.61 9.44 27.63
N THR A 76 -11.93 10.73 27.71
CA THR A 76 -11.84 11.59 28.91
C THR A 76 -13.21 11.90 29.46
#